data_AF-A0A6M3JN62-F1
#
_entry.id   AF-A0A6M3JN62-F1
#
_cell.length_a   1.000
_cell.length_b   1.000
_cell.length_c   1.000
_cell.angle_alpha   90.00
_cell.angle_beta   90.00
_cell.angle_gamma   90.00
#
_symmetry.space_group_name_H-M   'P 1'
#
loop_
_entity.id
_entity.type
_entity.pdbx_description
1 polymer ?
#
loop_
_entity_poly.entity_id
_entity_poly.type
_entity_poly.pdbx_seq_one_letter_code
_entity_poly.pdbx_strand_id
1 'polypeptide(L)' 'MTKQEFIDWAISKGYTRDSYGHYQKTSDKGTITRFKIQANSVRYERKALIVDHNEWLRSTSGYYKNLSITPEGKLSGMKR' A
#
# COMPACT_ATOMS: atom_id res chain seq x y z
N MET A 1 1.59 9.20 13.38
CA MET A 1 1.71 7.72 13.46
C MET A 1 3.16 7.33 13.30
N THR A 2 3.63 6.38 14.10
CA THR A 2 4.96 5.79 14.03
C THR A 2 5.04 4.74 12.91
N LYS A 3 6.26 4.32 12.56
CA LYS A 3 6.48 3.24 11.58
C LYS A 3 5.87 1.92 12.04
N GLN A 4 5.99 1.59 13.32
CA GLN A 4 5.47 0.32 13.86
C GLN A 4 3.94 0.30 13.84
N GLU A 5 3.29 1.40 14.25
CA GLU A 5 1.82 1.54 14.19
C GLU A 5 1.29 1.34 12.76
N PHE A 6 2.00 1.86 11.75
CA PHE A 6 1.62 1.64 10.35
C PHE A 6 1.74 0.16 9.95
N ILE A 7 2.80 -0.52 10.39
CA ILE A 7 3.03 -1.94 10.11
C ILE A 7 1.91 -2.78 10.73
N ASP A 8 1.58 -2.53 12.00
CA ASP A 8 0.54 -3.24 12.72
C ASP A 8 -0.83 -3.03 12.05
N TRP A 9 -1.13 -1.78 11.65
CA TRP A 9 -2.30 -1.47 10.85
C TRP A 9 -2.30 -2.24 9.51
N ALA A 10 -1.19 -2.26 8.77
CA ALA A 10 -1.10 -2.93 7.48
C ALA A 10 -1.35 -4.44 7.64
N ILE A 11 -0.73 -5.07 8.63
CA ILE A 11 -0.93 -6.49 8.95
C ILE A 11 -2.41 -6.76 9.31
N SER A 12 -3.02 -5.92 10.15
CA SER A 12 -4.44 -6.05 10.51
C SER A 12 -5.40 -5.94 9.30
N LYS A 13 -4.98 -5.25 8.23
CA LYS A 13 -5.74 -5.14 6.98
C LYS A 13 -5.42 -6.28 6.00
N GLY A 14 -4.59 -7.25 6.39
CA GLY A 14 -4.22 -8.41 5.60
C GLY A 14 -3.13 -8.12 4.57
N TYR A 15 -2.29 -7.11 4.78
CA TYR A 15 -1.08 -6.92 3.98
C TYR A 15 0.04 -7.81 4.53
N THR A 16 0.78 -8.43 3.62
CA THR A 16 1.92 -9.29 3.95
C THR A 16 3.22 -8.64 3.48
N ARG A 17 4.31 -8.91 4.21
CA ARG A 17 5.63 -8.39 3.85
C ARG A 17 6.20 -9.20 2.69
N ASP A 18 6.63 -8.52 1.63
CA ASP A 18 7.29 -9.14 0.48
C ASP A 18 8.81 -9.26 0.68
N SER A 19 9.48 -9.92 -0.26
CA SER A 19 10.93 -10.16 -0.24
C SER A 19 11.77 -8.88 -0.28
N TYR A 20 11.19 -7.76 -0.74
CA TYR A 20 11.84 -6.45 -0.75
C TYR A 20 11.53 -5.63 0.51
N GLY A 21 10.82 -6.22 1.48
CA GLY A 21 10.45 -5.57 2.73
C GLY A 21 9.29 -4.58 2.63
N HIS A 22 8.54 -4.57 1.52
CA HIS A 22 7.34 -3.76 1.37
C HIS A 22 6.09 -4.57 1.77
N TYR A 23 4.98 -3.89 2.07
CA TYR A 23 3.73 -4.56 2.46
C TYR A 23 2.79 -4.60 1.27
N GLN A 24 2.36 -5.79 0.85
CA GLN A 24 1.49 -5.96 -0.30
C GLN A 24 0.24 -6.77 0.03
N LYS A 25 -0.81 -6.52 -0.75
CA LYS A 25 -2.06 -7.27 -0.71
C LYS A 25 -2.59 -7.44 -2.13
N THR A 26 -2.95 -8.67 -2.49
CA THR A 26 -3.60 -8.98 -3.76
C THR A 26 -5.10 -9.12 -3.52
N SER A 27 -5.91 -8.41 -4.32
CA SER A 27 -7.37 -8.59 -4.33
C SER A 27 -7.76 -9.79 -5.17
N ASP A 28 -8.97 -10.32 -4.98
CA ASP A 28 -9.55 -11.41 -5.78
C ASP A 28 -9.59 -11.10 -7.29
N LYS A 29 -9.65 -9.81 -7.66
CA LYS A 29 -9.59 -9.33 -9.05
C LYS A 29 -8.17 -9.20 -9.62
N GLY A 30 -7.17 -9.83 -9.00
CA GLY A 30 -5.76 -9.78 -9.42
C GLY A 30 -5.06 -8.42 -9.24
N THR A 31 -5.72 -7.43 -8.65
CA THR A 31 -5.09 -6.13 -8.37
C THR A 31 -4.15 -6.22 -7.17
N ILE A 32 -2.90 -5.81 -7.34
CA ILE A 32 -1.89 -5.75 -6.30
C ILE A 32 -1.82 -4.33 -5.74
N THR A 33 -1.99 -4.21 -4.42
CA THR A 33 -1.75 -2.98 -3.67
C THR A 33 -0.49 -3.13 -2.86
N ARG A 34 0.42 -2.16 -2.93
CA ARG A 34 1.73 -2.19 -2.25
C ARG A 34 2.02 -0.89 -1.52
N PHE A 35 2.51 -1.01 -0.30
CA PHE A 35 3.01 0.06 0.55
C PHE A 35 4.52 -0.07 0.73
N LYS A 36 5.27 0.93 0.26
CA LYS A 36 6.72 1.02 0.46
C LYS A 36 7.00 2.02 1.57
N ILE A 37 7.47 1.52 2.70
CA ILE A 37 7.75 2.34 3.89
C ILE A 37 9.11 3.01 3.74
N GLN A 38 9.14 4.33 3.77
CA GLN A 38 10.35 5.15 3.81
C GLN A 38 10.53 5.74 5.21
N ALA A 39 11.61 6.50 5.43
CA ALA A 39 11.89 7.10 6.73
C ALA A 39 10.79 8.06 7.22
N ASN A 40 10.22 8.86 6.31
CA ASN A 40 9.27 9.95 6.64
C ASN A 40 7.96 9.89 5.85
N SER A 41 7.76 8.85 5.04
CA SER A 41 6.57 8.72 4.19
C SER A 41 6.32 7.26 3.82
N VAL A 42 5.13 6.98 3.30
CA VAL A 42 4.79 5.67 2.73
C VAL A 42 4.32 5.87 1.31
N ARG A 43 5.01 5.24 0.35
CA ARG A 43 4.56 5.22 -1.05
C ARG A 43 3.50 4.16 -1.24
N TYR A 44 2.37 4.55 -1.80
CA TYR A 44 1.30 3.66 -2.23
C TYR A 44 1.40 3.39 -3.72
N GLU A 45 1.24 2.14 -4.10
CA GLU A 45 1.15 1.70 -5.48
C GLU A 45 -0.02 0.73 -5.63
N ARG A 46 -0.82 0.93 -6.68
CA ARG A 46 -1.83 -0.01 -7.15
C ARG A 46 -1.46 -0.45 -8.55
N LYS A 47 -1.38 -1.76 -8.76
CA LYS A 47 -1.03 -2.38 -10.04
C LYS A 47 -2.05 -3.43 -10.41
N ALA A 48 -2.35 -3.55 -11.69
CA ALA A 48 -3.13 -4.62 -12.26
C ALA A 48 -2.30 -5.31 -13.34
N LEU A 49 -2.47 -6.62 -13.48
CA LEU A 49 -1.95 -7.36 -14.62
C LEU A 49 -2.90 -7.16 -15.80
N ILE A 50 -2.37 -6.68 -16.92
CA ILE A 50 -3.05 -6.73 -18.22
C ILE A 50 -2.79 -8.14 -18.77
N VAL A 51 -3.78 -9.01 -18.64
CA VAL A 51 -3.67 -10.44 -18.94
C VAL A 51 -3.27 -10.68 -20.40
N ASP A 52 -3.90 -9.97 -21.33
CA ASP A 52 -3.68 -10.15 -22.78
C ASP A 52 -2.26 -9.80 -23.24
N HIS A 53 -1.56 -8.96 -22.48
CA HIS A 53 -0.21 -8.48 -22.81
C HIS A 53 0.85 -9.00 -21.83
N ASN A 54 0.47 -9.74 -20.79
CA ASN A 54 1.33 -10.13 -19.67
C ASN A 54 2.10 -8.93 -19.06
N GLU A 55 1.48 -7.75 -19.05
CA GLU A 55 2.09 -6.48 -18.65
C GLU A 55 1.51 -5.97 -17.34
N TRP A 56 2.33 -5.28 -16.54
CA TRP A 56 1.87 -4.65 -15.32
C TRP A 56 1.50 -3.19 -15.55
N LEU A 57 0.22 -2.87 -15.42
CA LEU A 57 -0.25 -1.49 -15.40
C LEU A 57 -0.29 -0.95 -13.98
N ARG A 58 0.40 0.16 -13.73
CA ARG A 58 0.25 0.92 -12.48
C ARG A 58 -0.88 1.91 -12.62
N SER A 59 -2.05 1.57 -12.08
CA SER A 59 -3.25 2.41 -12.18
C SER A 59 -3.26 3.59 -11.21
N THR A 60 -2.57 3.50 -10.07
CA THR A 60 -2.49 4.60 -9.12
C THR A 60 -1.19 4.54 -8.34
N SER A 61 -0.59 5.68 -8.08
CA SER A 61 0.47 5.81 -7.07
C SER A 61 0.36 7.15 -6.35
N GLY A 62 0.94 7.22 -5.16
CA GLY A 62 1.03 8.46 -4.39
C GLY A 62 1.87 8.27 -3.14
N TYR A 63 2.03 9.34 -2.38
CA TYR A 63 2.76 9.31 -1.11
C TYR A 63 1.83 9.72 0.02
N TYR A 64 1.81 8.91 1.06
CA TYR A 64 1.25 9.32 2.32
C TYR A 64 2.32 10.07 3.13
N LYS A 65 2.00 11.28 3.56
CA LYS A 65 2.79 12.09 4.50
C LYS A 65 1.91 12.48 5.68
N ASN A 66 2.49 12.63 6.87
CA ASN A 66 1.75 12.92 8.11
C ASN A 66 0.60 11.92 8.35
N LEU A 67 0.93 10.63 8.28
CA LEU A 67 -0.02 9.51 8.38
C LEU A 67 -0.81 9.55 9.70
N SER A 68 -2.13 9.39 9.58
CA SER A 68 -3.04 9.08 10.69
C SER A 68 -4.07 8.02 10.26
N ILE A 69 -4.64 7.31 11.24
CA ILE A 69 -5.78 6.43 11.04
C ILE A 69 -7.05 7.24 11.36
N THR A 70 -8.00 7.27 10.43
CA THR A 70 -9.31 7.90 10.66
C THR A 70 -10.15 7.05 11.62
N PRO A 71 -11.22 7.59 12.23
CA PRO A 71 -12.12 6.81 13.08
C PRO A 71 -12.67 5.54 12.41
N GLU A 72 -12.79 5.53 11.08
CA GLU A 72 -13.24 4.39 10.27
C GLU A 72 -12.12 3.37 10.00
N GLY A 73 -10.95 3.53 10.62
CA GLY A 73 -9.81 2.62 10.45
C GLY A 73 -9.11 2.73 9.10
N LYS A 74 -9.28 3.85 8.38
CA LYS A 74 -8.67 4.11 7.07
C LYS A 74 -7.42 4.98 7.20
N LEU A 75 -6.50 4.82 6.26
CA LEU A 75 -5.32 5.68 6.14
C LEU A 75 -5.69 7.07 5.62
N SER A 76 -5.24 8.10 6.33
CA SER A 76 -5.32 9.50 5.91
C SER A 76 -3.94 10.06 5.54
N GLY A 77 -3.91 11.22 4.87
CA GLY A 77 -2.66 11.92 4.51
C GLY A 77 -2.10 11.58 3.13
N MET A 78 -2.92 11.02 2.23
CA MET A 78 -2.51 10.77 0.84
C MET A 78 -2.30 12.09 0.11
N LYS A 79 -1.10 12.29 -0.45
CA LYS A 79 -0.79 13.31 -1.44
C LYS A 79 -0.57 12.61 -2.78
N ARG A 80 -1.38 12.98 -3.78
CA ARG A 80 -1.27 12.48 -5.16
C ARG A 80 -0.34 13.38 -5.96
#